data_AF-A0A923J513-F1
#
_entry.id   AF-A0A923J513-F1
#
_cell.length_a   1.000
_cell.length_b   1.000
_cell.length_c   1.000
_cell.angle_alpha   90.00
_cell.angle_beta   90.00
_cell.angle_gamma   90.00
#
_symmetry.space_group_name_H-M   'P 1'
#
loop_
_entity.id
_entity.type
_entity.pdbx_description
1 polymer ?
#
loop_
_entity_poly.entity_id
_entity_poly.type
_entity_poly.pdbx_seq_one_letter_code
_entity_poly.pdbx_strand_id
1 'polypeptide(L)' 'MNNPPSTEPAPPSEPQKAWVPPVMDTRTEPGYWDYGIRKVWMGDHWRYEQDFEDKTWVPESQVEYVKQEGYWKIVE' A
#
# COMPACT_ATOMS: atom_id res chain seq x y z
N MET A 1 28.35 -19.90 -58.70
CA MET A 1 28.54 -18.76 -57.76
C MET A 1 28.08 -19.23 -56.40
N ASN A 2 29.02 -19.50 -55.48
CA ASN A 2 28.71 -19.85 -54.10
C ASN A 2 28.41 -18.54 -53.34
N ASN A 3 27.18 -18.39 -52.87
CA ASN A 3 26.83 -17.29 -51.97
C ASN A 3 27.39 -17.60 -50.55
N PRO A 4 28.00 -16.64 -49.84
CA PRO A 4 28.44 -16.87 -48.47
C PRO A 4 27.21 -17.01 -47.54
N PRO A 5 27.32 -17.76 -46.42
CA PRO A 5 26.24 -17.87 -45.46
C PRO A 5 26.00 -16.50 -44.80
N SER A 6 24.79 -15.98 -44.95
CA SER A 6 24.35 -14.77 -44.24
C SER A 6 24.37 -15.08 -42.74
N THR A 7 25.25 -14.43 -41.99
CA THR A 7 25.25 -14.51 -40.53
C THR A 7 24.20 -13.53 -40.05
N GLU A 8 22.97 -14.00 -39.83
CA GLU A 8 21.96 -13.18 -39.15
C GLU A 8 22.50 -12.75 -37.78
N PRO A 9 22.40 -11.46 -37.40
CA PRO A 9 22.79 -11.03 -36.06
C PRO A 9 21.89 -11.72 -35.03
N ALA A 10 22.48 -12.21 -33.94
CA ALA A 10 21.74 -12.82 -32.85
C ALA A 10 20.66 -11.84 -32.34
N PRO A 11 19.45 -12.32 -32.02
CA PRO A 11 18.42 -11.45 -31.46
C PRO A 11 18.93 -10.80 -30.17
N PRO A 12 18.57 -9.52 -29.91
CA PRO A 12 18.95 -8.87 -28.66
C PRO A 12 18.44 -9.70 -27.48
N SER A 13 19.30 -9.96 -26.49
CA SER A 13 18.89 -10.66 -25.28
C SER A 13 17.76 -9.88 -24.61
N GLU A 14 16.69 -10.58 -24.23
CA GLU A 14 15.57 -9.93 -23.54
C GLU A 14 16.06 -9.29 -22.23
N PRO A 15 15.67 -8.03 -21.95
CA PRO A 15 16.05 -7.36 -20.72
C PRO A 15 15.57 -8.15 -19.50
N GLN A 16 16.50 -8.51 -18.62
CA GLN A 16 16.18 -9.27 -17.42
C GLN A 16 15.47 -8.35 -16.41
N LYS A 17 14.47 -8.88 -15.70
CA LYS A 17 13.75 -8.14 -14.65
C LYS A 17 14.14 -8.66 -13.28
N ALA A 18 14.50 -7.76 -12.38
CA ALA A 18 14.76 -8.04 -10.97
C ALA A 18 13.66 -7.40 -10.10
N TRP A 19 13.14 -8.15 -9.12
CA TRP A 19 12.21 -7.62 -8.14
C TRP A 19 12.96 -6.77 -7.11
N VAL A 20 12.52 -5.53 -6.92
CA VAL A 20 12.97 -4.66 -5.84
C VAL A 20 11.87 -4.65 -4.77
N PRO A 21 12.14 -5.13 -3.54
CA PRO A 21 11.12 -5.17 -2.49
C PRO A 21 10.70 -3.77 -2.02
N PRO A 22 9.50 -3.63 -1.42
CA PRO A 22 9.05 -2.37 -0.84
C PRO A 22 9.95 -1.92 0.32
N VAL A 23 10.00 -0.61 0.52
CA VAL A 23 10.68 0.02 1.66
C VAL A 23 9.63 0.37 2.71
N MET A 24 9.79 -0.21 3.89
CA MET A 24 8.99 0.10 5.07
C MET A 24 9.63 1.25 5.86
N ASP A 25 8.79 2.03 6.53
CA ASP A 25 9.22 3.05 7.50
C ASP A 25 8.23 3.08 8.67
N THR A 26 8.58 3.78 9.74
CA THR A 26 7.74 3.94 10.93
C THR A 26 7.36 5.39 11.10
N ARG A 27 6.10 5.65 11.45
CA ARG A 27 5.67 6.99 11.90
C ARG A 27 4.98 6.90 13.24
N THR A 28 5.03 8.00 13.98
CA THR A 28 4.26 8.14 15.22
C THR A 28 2.88 8.68 14.85
N GLU A 29 1.83 7.94 15.19
CA GLU A 29 0.46 8.42 15.12
C GLU A 29 0.08 9.04 16.47
N PRO A 30 -0.40 10.30 16.48
CA PRO A 30 -0.78 10.95 17.73
C PRO A 30 -1.95 10.22 18.37
N GLY A 31 -2.00 10.24 19.71
CA GLY A 31 -3.16 9.75 20.44
C GLY A 31 -4.42 10.52 20.07
N TYR A 32 -5.56 9.85 20.10
CA TYR A 32 -6.85 10.42 19.73
C TYR A 32 -7.97 9.91 20.64
N TRP A 33 -9.09 10.62 20.64
CA TRP A 33 -10.32 10.15 21.29
C TRP A 33 -11.08 9.26 20.32
N ASP A 34 -11.28 8.01 20.69
CA ASP A 34 -12.25 7.14 20.05
C ASP A 34 -13.60 7.26 20.76
N TYR A 35 -14.68 7.23 19.99
CA TYR A 35 -16.03 7.49 20.49
C TYR A 35 -16.94 6.32 20.15
N GLY A 36 -17.76 5.92 21.11
CA GLY A 36 -18.81 4.95 20.91
C GLY A 36 -19.82 5.40 19.84
N ILE A 37 -20.59 4.44 19.36
CA ILE A 37 -21.71 4.70 18.45
C ILE A 37 -23.00 4.33 19.17
N ARG A 38 -23.90 5.30 19.31
CA ARG A 38 -25.25 5.06 19.85
C ARG A 38 -26.26 4.91 18.73
N LYS A 39 -27.27 4.08 18.99
CA LYS A 39 -28.33 3.75 18.05
C LYS A 39 -29.63 4.43 18.48
N VAL A 40 -30.17 5.31 17.64
CA VAL A 40 -31.36 6.12 17.92
C VAL A 40 -32.48 5.75 16.95
N TRP A 41 -33.68 5.48 17.48
CA TRP A 41 -34.87 5.25 16.66
C TRP A 41 -35.51 6.59 16.28
N MET A 42 -35.67 6.84 14.98
CA MET A 42 -36.23 8.09 14.48
C MET A 42 -37.74 8.03 14.21
N GLY A 43 -38.36 6.86 14.41
CA GLY A 43 -39.78 6.61 14.14
C GLY A 43 -40.02 5.70 12.93
N ASP A 44 -39.17 5.79 11.92
CA ASP A 44 -39.23 5.05 10.64
C ASP A 44 -37.94 4.29 10.32
N HIS A 45 -36.80 4.76 10.81
CA HIS A 45 -35.50 4.13 10.64
C HIS A 45 -34.59 4.31 11.87
N TRP A 46 -33.51 3.53 11.88
CA TRP A 46 -32.43 3.65 12.84
C TRP A 46 -31.38 4.64 12.33
N ARG A 47 -30.99 5.58 13.19
CA ARG A 47 -29.82 6.43 12.99
C ARG A 47 -28.71 6.02 13.95
N TYR A 48 -27.49 5.97 13.44
CA TYR A 48 -26.30 5.75 14.25
C TYR A 48 -25.58 7.07 14.40
N GLU A 49 -25.30 7.46 15.63
CA GLU A 49 -24.64 8.73 15.96
C GLU A 49 -23.41 8.46 16.80
N GLN A 50 -22.43 9.35 16.69
CA GLN A 50 -21.30 9.35 17.60
C GLN A 50 -21.78 9.73 19.01
N ASP A 51 -21.40 8.92 19.99
CA ASP A 51 -21.66 9.17 21.40
C ASP A 51 -20.46 9.89 22.01
N PHE A 52 -20.61 11.19 22.29
CA PHE A 52 -19.54 12.00 22.86
C PHE A 52 -19.33 11.76 24.37
N GLU A 53 -20.26 11.07 25.03
CA GLU A 53 -20.17 10.70 26.45
C GLU A 53 -19.40 9.40 26.63
N ASP A 54 -19.57 8.44 25.70
CA ASP A 54 -18.78 7.21 25.64
C ASP A 54 -17.50 7.41 24.83
N LYS A 55 -16.44 7.84 25.50
CA LYS A 55 -15.14 8.08 24.86
C LYS A 55 -14.01 7.35 25.55
N THR A 56 -13.09 6.83 24.75
CA THR A 56 -11.86 6.18 25.20
C THR A 56 -10.65 6.90 24.60
N TRP A 57 -9.68 7.23 25.45
CA TRP A 57 -8.41 7.76 24.98
C TRP A 57 -7.57 6.63 24.40
N VAL A 58 -7.27 6.72 23.11
CA VAL A 58 -6.32 5.84 22.43
C VAL A 58 -4.95 6.51 22.50
N PRO A 59 -3.96 5.90 23.18
CA PRO A 59 -2.63 6.49 23.30
C PRO A 59 -1.93 6.55 21.95
N GLU A 60 -0.90 7.39 21.88
CA GLU A 60 -0.01 7.43 20.72
C GLU A 60 0.60 6.06 20.45
N SER A 61 0.83 5.76 19.18
CA SER A 61 1.43 4.49 18.77
C SER A 61 2.37 4.68 17.58
N GLN A 62 3.33 3.77 17.47
CA GLN A 62 4.18 3.67 16.28
C GLN A 62 3.55 2.68 15.32
N VAL A 63 3.36 3.12 14.07
CA VAL A 63 2.82 2.29 13.01
C VAL A 63 3.84 2.15 11.88
N GLU A 64 3.93 0.94 11.34
CA GLU A 64 4.70 0.68 10.12
C GLU A 64 3.85 1.07 8.91
N TYR A 65 4.49 1.71 7.92
CA TYR A 65 3.84 2.02 6.66
C TYR A 65 4.79 1.80 5.48
N VAL A 66 4.22 1.61 4.30
CA VAL A 66 4.99 1.48 3.07
C VAL A 66 5.41 2.89 2.63
N LYS A 67 6.70 3.19 2.71
CA LYS A 67 7.27 4.44 2.20
C LYS A 67 7.46 4.41 0.70
N GLN A 68 7.82 3.24 0.18
CA GLN A 68 7.96 3.01 -1.25
C GLN A 68 7.49 1.60 -1.59
N GLU A 69 6.62 1.48 -2.58
CA GLU A 69 6.17 0.18 -3.08
C GLU A 69 7.31 -0.57 -3.78
N GLY A 70 7.25 -1.90 -3.74
CA GLY A 70 8.16 -2.73 -4.50
C GLY A 70 7.87 -2.62 -5.99
N TYR A 71 8.90 -2.78 -6.82
CA TYR A 71 8.77 -2.64 -8.27
C TYR A 71 9.74 -3.55 -9.01
N TRP A 72 9.42 -3.82 -10.28
CA TRP A 72 10.32 -4.56 -11.17
C TRP A 72 11.30 -3.58 -11.83
N LYS A 73 12.60 -3.81 -11.62
CA LYS A 73 13.68 -3.07 -12.28
C LYS A 73 14.24 -3.89 -13.44
N ILE A 74 14.47 -3.25 -14.57
CA ILE A 74 15.22 -3.85 -15.68
C ILE A 74 16.71 -3.80 -15.34
N VAL A 75 17.39 -4.94 -15.49
CA VAL A 75 18.84 -5.09 -15.34
C VAL A 75 19.44 -5.44 -16.71
N GLU A 76 20.48 -4.71 -17.07
CA GLU A 76 21.29 -4.88 -18.30
C GLU A 76 22.45 -5.85 -18.07
#